data_AF-A0A5E4JNP9-F1
#
_entry.id   AF-A0A5E4JNP9-F1
#
_cell.length_a   1.000
_cell.length_b   1.000
_cell.length_c   1.000
_cell.angle_alpha   90.00
_cell.angle_beta   90.00
_cell.angle_gamma   90.00
#
_symmetry.space_group_name_H-M   'P 1'
#
loop_
_entity.id
_entity.type
_entity.pdbx_description
1 polymer ?
#
loop_
_entity_poly.entity_id
_entity_poly.type
_entity_poly.pdbx_seq_one_letter_code
_entity_poly.pdbx_strand_id
1 'polypeptide(L)'
;MKMKRKNINIILLVIFIVLIFYILFFNVGGFSREINNKLNEVILGKPDFSCVKDSDCVYKSTNCDICGGSRFINKNWNRVCLIPIYEPVNCDGFDGSKIICVNNKCTSELENKISKLFKNESK
;
A
#
# COMPACT_ATOMS: atom_id res chain seq x y z
N MET A 1 24.99 36.21 32.23
CA MET A 1 25.77 34.97 32.34
C MET A 1 26.40 34.66 30.97
N LYS A 2 27.72 34.81 30.78
CA LYS A 2 28.38 34.57 29.47
C LYS A 2 28.64 33.07 29.31
N MET A 3 27.81 32.38 28.53
CA MET A 3 28.12 31.00 28.12
C MET A 3 29.37 30.98 27.24
N LYS A 4 30.33 30.11 27.57
CA LYS A 4 31.54 29.90 26.78
C LYS A 4 31.14 29.36 25.39
N ARG A 5 31.78 29.83 24.32
CA ARG A 5 31.53 29.39 22.92
C ARG A 5 31.45 27.87 22.75
N LYS A 6 32.26 27.10 23.50
CA LYS A 6 32.23 25.63 23.48
C LYS A 6 30.88 25.04 23.94
N ASN A 7 30.23 25.67 24.91
CA ASN A 7 28.92 25.20 25.42
C ASN A 7 27.80 25.48 24.41
N ILE A 8 27.91 26.58 23.66
CA ILE A 8 26.94 26.92 22.60
C ILE A 8 27.01 25.88 21.47
N ASN A 9 28.21 25.48 21.05
CA ASN A 9 28.37 24.47 20.00
C ASN A 9 27.80 23.10 20.40
N ILE A 10 27.97 22.70 21.67
CA ILE A 10 27.42 21.44 22.18
C ILE A 10 25.89 21.48 22.20
N ILE A 11 25.29 22.59 22.66
CA ILE A 11 23.83 22.75 22.68
C ILE A 11 23.25 22.69 21.26
N LEU A 12 23.88 23.38 20.31
CA LEU A 12 23.47 23.34 18.89
C LEU A 12 23.57 21.94 18.29
N LEU A 13 24.63 21.18 18.63
CA LEU A 13 24.78 19.79 18.19
C LEU A 13 23.65 18.92 18.72
N VAL A 14 23.29 19.04 20.00
CA VAL A 14 22.19 18.27 20.61
C VAL A 14 20.86 18.60 19.96
N ILE A 15 20.56 19.89 19.73
CA ILE A 15 19.34 20.33 19.04
C ILE A 15 19.29 19.73 17.62
N PHE A 16 20.41 19.74 16.89
CA PHE A 16 20.50 19.18 15.55
C PHE A 16 20.23 17.67 15.52
N ILE A 17 20.78 16.92 16.48
CA ILE A 17 20.53 15.48 16.61
C ILE A 17 19.05 15.21 16.91
N VAL A 18 18.44 15.95 17.84
CA VAL A 18 17.02 15.79 18.19
C VAL A 18 16.13 16.13 16.99
N LEU A 19 16.46 17.16 16.20
CA LEU A 19 15.73 17.49 14.97
C LEU A 19 15.84 16.39 13.91
N ILE A 20 17.02 15.79 13.73
CA ILE A 20 17.18 14.64 12.83
C ILE A 20 16.32 13.48 13.30
N PHE A 21 16.35 13.15 14.58
CA PHE A 21 15.51 12.09 15.14
C PHE A 21 14.03 12.41 14.98
N TYR A 22 13.61 13.65 15.23
CA TYR A 22 12.23 14.08 15.03
C TYR A 22 11.81 13.93 13.56
N ILE A 23 12.60 14.41 12.61
CA ILE A 23 12.31 14.26 11.17
C ILE A 23 12.24 12.76 10.81
N LEU A 24 13.19 11.96 11.29
CA LEU A 24 13.26 10.51 11.04
C LEU A 24 12.17 9.70 11.75
N PHE A 25 11.51 10.22 12.79
CA PHE A 25 10.40 9.53 13.48
C PHE A 25 9.03 10.02 13.03
N PHE A 26 8.90 11.29 12.62
CA PHE A 26 7.62 11.89 12.22
C PHE A 26 7.39 11.90 10.70
N ASN A 27 8.41 11.77 9.83
CA ASN A 27 8.23 11.55 8.38
C ASN A 27 8.14 10.07 7.96
N VAL A 28 7.91 9.15 8.91
CA VAL A 28 7.99 7.69 8.70
C VAL A 28 6.74 7.09 8.06
N GLY A 29 5.73 7.91 7.71
CA GLY A 29 4.52 7.42 7.04
C GLY A 29 4.83 6.50 5.85
N GLY A 30 5.82 6.88 5.03
CA GLY A 30 6.28 6.05 3.90
C GLY A 30 7.12 4.82 4.27
N PHE A 31 7.82 4.83 5.41
CA PHE A 31 8.68 3.71 5.83
C PHE A 31 7.88 2.59 6.52
N SER A 32 6.89 2.94 7.34
CA SER A 32 5.95 1.97 7.91
C SER A 32 5.19 1.20 6.83
N ARG A 33 4.83 1.87 5.73
CA ARG A 33 4.23 1.26 4.53
C ARG A 33 5.14 0.19 3.92
N GLU A 34 6.38 0.55 3.62
CA GLU A 34 7.33 -0.34 2.95
C GLU A 34 7.62 -1.59 3.80
N ILE A 35 7.77 -1.41 5.11
CA ILE A 35 7.95 -2.52 6.05
C ILE A 35 6.72 -3.41 6.09
N ASN A 36 5.51 -2.82 6.22
CA ASN A 36 4.29 -3.59 6.26
C ASN A 36 4.08 -4.43 4.99
N ASN A 37 4.33 -3.86 3.80
CA ASN A 37 4.18 -4.58 2.54
C ASN A 37 5.15 -5.76 2.46
N LYS A 38 6.42 -5.55 2.85
CA LYS A 38 7.42 -6.63 2.88
C LYS A 38 7.11 -7.71 3.91
N LEU A 39 6.70 -7.33 5.12
CA LEU A 39 6.30 -8.29 6.15
C LEU A 39 5.07 -9.10 5.71
N ASN A 40 4.09 -8.45 5.10
CA ASN A 40 2.89 -9.11 4.59
C ASN A 40 3.25 -10.15 3.51
N GLU A 41 4.15 -9.81 2.58
CA GLU A 41 4.65 -10.75 1.57
C GLU A 41 5.38 -11.95 2.20
N VAL A 42 6.16 -11.74 3.25
CA VAL A 42 6.90 -12.82 3.92
C VAL A 42 5.97 -13.74 4.71
N ILE A 43 4.95 -13.20 5.38
CA ILE A 43 4.07 -13.96 6.28
C ILE A 43 2.93 -14.65 5.52
N LEU A 44 2.29 -13.93 4.60
CA LEU A 44 1.07 -14.38 3.89
C LEU A 44 1.29 -14.64 2.41
N GLY A 45 2.49 -14.34 1.90
CA GLY A 45 2.78 -14.43 0.47
C GLY A 45 2.27 -13.23 -0.31
N LYS A 46 2.56 -13.25 -1.61
CA LYS A 46 2.07 -12.24 -2.57
C LYS A 46 0.54 -12.31 -2.68
N PRO A 47 -0.12 -11.20 -3.08
CA PRO A 47 -1.55 -11.21 -3.35
C PRO A 47 -1.95 -12.32 -4.32
N ASP A 48 -2.96 -13.10 -3.94
CA ASP A 48 -3.50 -14.17 -4.77
C ASP A 48 -4.54 -13.62 -5.74
N PHE A 49 -4.23 -13.62 -7.02
CA PHE A 49 -5.13 -13.18 -8.09
C PHE A 49 -5.92 -14.35 -8.70
N SER A 50 -5.74 -15.57 -8.20
CA SER A 50 -6.33 -16.76 -8.79
C SER A 50 -7.81 -16.92 -8.44
N CYS A 51 -8.57 -17.58 -9.31
CA CYS A 51 -9.98 -17.88 -9.09
C CYS A 51 -10.43 -19.11 -9.88
N VAL A 52 -11.53 -19.72 -9.43
CA VAL A 52 -12.24 -20.77 -10.19
C VAL A 52 -13.59 -20.26 -10.69
N LYS A 53 -14.23 -19.37 -9.93
CA LYS A 53 -15.53 -18.74 -10.27
C LYS A 53 -15.58 -17.29 -9.80
N ASP A 54 -16.53 -16.52 -10.35
CA ASP A 54 -16.71 -15.09 -10.03
C ASP A 54 -16.80 -14.83 -8.51
N SER A 55 -17.53 -15.69 -7.79
CA SER A 55 -17.69 -15.57 -6.32
C SER A 55 -16.41 -15.80 -5.51
N ASP A 56 -15.30 -16.14 -6.14
CA ASP A 56 -13.99 -16.21 -5.48
C ASP A 56 -13.26 -14.87 -5.52
N CYS A 57 -13.71 -13.92 -6.34
CA CYS A 57 -13.05 -12.63 -6.52
C CYS A 57 -13.71 -11.52 -5.70
N VAL A 58 -12.89 -10.70 -5.05
CA VAL A 58 -13.32 -9.52 -4.30
C VAL A 58 -12.40 -8.35 -4.59
N TYR A 59 -12.92 -7.13 -4.41
CA TYR A 59 -12.11 -5.91 -4.48
C TYR A 59 -11.69 -5.54 -3.08
N LYS A 60 -10.39 -5.64 -2.79
CA LYS A 60 -9.82 -5.22 -1.51
C LYS A 60 -8.39 -4.74 -1.67
N SER A 61 -7.93 -4.00 -0.67
CA SER A 61 -6.58 -3.43 -0.67
C SER A 61 -5.51 -4.52 -0.49
N THR A 62 -4.53 -4.54 -1.39
CA THR A 62 -3.39 -5.48 -1.35
C THR A 62 -2.17 -4.93 -0.62
N ASN A 63 -2.13 -3.62 -0.41
CA ASN A 63 -1.06 -2.94 0.30
C ASN A 63 -1.56 -2.41 1.63
N CYS A 64 -0.69 -2.16 2.60
CA CYS A 64 -1.09 -1.50 3.85
C CYS A 64 -1.39 -0.01 3.69
N ASP A 65 -1.35 0.48 2.45
CA ASP A 65 -1.73 1.84 2.12
C ASP A 65 -3.19 2.13 2.41
N ILE A 66 -3.39 3.40 2.80
CA ILE A 66 -4.69 3.97 3.01
C ILE A 66 -5.35 4.18 1.64
N CYS A 67 -4.67 4.81 0.67
CA CYS A 67 -5.16 4.95 -0.72
C CYS A 67 -4.19 4.34 -1.75
N GLY A 68 -4.74 3.54 -2.67
CA GLY A 68 -3.99 2.88 -3.73
C GLY A 68 -3.63 1.42 -3.41
N GLY A 69 -3.52 0.60 -4.46
CA GLY A 69 -3.18 -0.83 -4.31
C GLY A 69 -4.37 -1.74 -4.02
N SER A 70 -5.61 -1.26 -4.09
CA SER A 70 -6.77 -2.16 -4.21
C SER A 70 -6.78 -2.85 -5.55
N ARG A 71 -7.01 -4.16 -5.52
CA ARG A 71 -7.03 -5.02 -6.71
C ARG A 71 -8.12 -6.07 -6.57
N PHE A 72 -8.49 -6.66 -7.69
CA PHE A 72 -9.36 -7.83 -7.76
C PHE A 72 -8.55 -9.06 -7.38
N ILE A 73 -8.84 -9.67 -6.24
CA ILE A 73 -8.06 -10.78 -5.69
C ILE A 73 -8.97 -11.87 -5.14
N ASN A 74 -8.39 -13.04 -4.88
CA ASN A 74 -9.08 -14.14 -4.24
C ASN A 74 -9.59 -13.73 -2.85
N LYS A 75 -10.84 -14.04 -2.54
CA LYS A 75 -11.49 -13.74 -1.27
C LYS A 75 -10.75 -14.33 -0.06
N ASN A 76 -10.08 -15.46 -0.24
CA ASN A 76 -9.40 -16.18 0.82
C ASN A 76 -8.04 -15.57 1.20
N TRP A 77 -7.39 -14.83 0.28
CA TRP A 77 -6.15 -14.14 0.60
C TRP A 77 -6.45 -12.93 1.48
N ASN A 78 -5.73 -12.70 2.57
CA ASN A 78 -5.94 -11.50 3.39
C ASN A 78 -4.64 -10.74 3.60
N ARG A 79 -4.77 -9.44 3.84
CA ARG A 79 -3.66 -8.55 4.17
C ARG A 79 -3.57 -8.39 5.69
N VAL A 80 -2.35 -8.35 6.22
CA VAL A 80 -2.09 -7.96 7.61
C VAL A 80 -1.15 -6.75 7.64
N CYS A 81 -1.52 -5.74 8.43
CA CYS A 81 -0.71 -4.54 8.66
C CYS A 81 -0.35 -4.49 10.14
N LEU A 82 0.90 -4.85 10.45
CA LEU A 82 1.36 -5.01 11.84
C LEU A 82 1.78 -3.68 12.45
N ILE A 83 2.25 -2.75 11.64
CA ILE A 83 2.67 -1.41 12.07
C ILE A 83 1.52 -0.44 11.77
N PRO A 84 0.99 0.30 12.76
CA PRO A 84 -0.09 1.26 12.53
C PRO A 84 0.37 2.38 11.60
N ILE A 85 -0.52 2.77 10.68
CA ILE A 85 -0.30 3.87 9.73
C ILE A 85 -1.28 4.98 10.10
N TYR A 86 -0.75 6.16 10.47
CA TYR A 86 -1.49 7.27 11.08
C TYR A 86 -1.82 8.39 10.07
N GLU A 87 -2.27 8.04 8.87
CA GLU A 87 -2.73 9.05 7.90
C GLU A 87 -4.24 8.90 7.65
N PRO A 88 -5.04 9.97 7.79
CA PRO A 88 -6.47 9.92 7.46
C PRO A 88 -6.68 10.28 5.99
N VAL A 89 -7.22 9.36 5.18
CA VAL A 89 -7.65 9.70 3.80
C VAL A 89 -8.86 8.88 3.36
N ASN A 90 -9.84 9.56 2.75
CA ASN A 90 -10.95 8.97 2.01
C ASN A 90 -10.44 8.37 0.70
N CYS A 91 -10.77 7.11 0.43
CA CYS A 91 -10.30 6.40 -0.77
C CYS A 91 -11.48 5.88 -1.58
N ASP A 92 -11.92 6.70 -2.54
CA ASP A 92 -12.90 6.31 -3.55
C ASP A 92 -12.16 5.74 -4.76
N GLY A 93 -12.02 4.42 -4.82
CA GLY A 93 -11.24 3.74 -5.86
C GLY A 93 -11.97 2.61 -6.57
N PHE A 94 -13.25 2.39 -6.29
CA PHE A 94 -14.05 1.35 -6.95
C PHE A 94 -15.25 1.99 -7.63
N ASP A 95 -15.35 1.78 -8.94
CA ASP A 95 -16.45 2.27 -9.78
C ASP A 95 -17.74 1.43 -9.64
N GLY A 96 -17.72 0.38 -8.81
CA GLY A 96 -18.84 -0.55 -8.65
C GLY A 96 -18.95 -1.58 -9.78
N SER A 97 -17.95 -1.68 -10.66
CA SER A 97 -17.95 -2.65 -11.77
C SER A 97 -18.02 -4.09 -11.27
N LYS A 98 -18.71 -4.96 -12.01
CA LYS A 98 -18.82 -6.37 -11.64
C LYS A 98 -17.44 -7.04 -11.68
N ILE A 99 -17.07 -7.71 -10.60
CA ILE A 99 -15.82 -8.48 -10.49
C ILE A 99 -16.10 -9.90 -10.98
N ILE A 100 -15.25 -10.39 -11.88
CA ILE A 100 -15.43 -11.68 -12.56
C ILE A 100 -14.13 -12.49 -12.59
N CYS A 101 -14.27 -13.80 -12.76
CA CYS A 101 -13.15 -14.72 -12.95
C CYS A 101 -12.97 -15.03 -14.44
N VAL A 102 -11.82 -14.67 -15.01
CA VAL A 102 -11.50 -14.90 -16.43
C VAL A 102 -10.13 -15.53 -16.54
N ASN A 103 -10.02 -16.68 -17.22
CA ASN A 103 -8.76 -17.42 -17.38
C ASN A 103 -8.04 -17.66 -16.04
N ASN A 104 -8.81 -18.08 -15.03
CA ASN A 104 -8.36 -18.34 -13.66
C ASN A 104 -7.74 -17.11 -12.96
N LYS A 105 -8.08 -15.89 -13.39
CA LYS A 105 -7.65 -14.63 -12.77
C LYS A 105 -8.82 -13.70 -12.48
N CYS A 106 -8.79 -13.05 -11.32
CA CYS A 106 -9.74 -12.02 -10.96
C CYS A 106 -9.50 -10.73 -11.75
N THR A 107 -10.56 -10.17 -12.33
CA THR A 107 -10.55 -8.90 -13.08
C THR A 107 -11.92 -8.22 -13.00
N SER A 108 -12.04 -6.96 -13.43
CA SER A 108 -13.36 -6.35 -13.62
C SER A 108 -13.93 -6.67 -14.99
N GLU A 109 -15.26 -6.67 -15.10
CA GLU A 109 -15.95 -6.82 -16.37
C GLU A 109 -15.54 -5.71 -17.36
N LEU A 110 -15.30 -4.50 -16.86
CA LEU A 110 -14.85 -3.36 -17.67
C LEU A 110 -13.45 -3.60 -18.23
N GLU A 111 -12.48 -3.98 -17.39
CA GLU A 111 -11.11 -4.31 -17.82
C GLU A 111 -11.10 -5.43 -18.86
N ASN A 112 -11.90 -6.48 -18.67
CA ASN A 112 -12.00 -7.58 -19.61
C ASN A 112 -12.56 -7.11 -20.96
N LYS A 113 -13.61 -6.28 -20.98
CA LYS A 113 -14.18 -5.71 -22.21
C LYS A 113 -13.15 -4.87 -22.95
N ILE A 114 -12.46 -3.97 -22.24
CA ILE A 114 -11.40 -3.12 -22.79
C ILE A 114 -10.30 -4.00 -23.41
N SER A 115 -9.84 -5.03 -22.70
CA SER A 115 -8.77 -5.92 -23.20
C SER A 115 -9.15 -6.68 -24.48
N LYS A 116 -10.43 -7.01 -24.66
CA LYS A 116 -10.94 -7.69 -25.86
C LYS A 116 -11.02 -6.75 -27.06
N LEU A 117 -11.39 -5.49 -26.85
CA LEU A 117 -11.44 -4.48 -27.91
C LEU A 117 -10.05 -4.26 -28.52
N PHE A 118 -9.04 -4.02 -27.68
CA PHE A 118 -7.67 -3.78 -28.16
C PHE A 118 -6.97 -5.00 -28.78
N LYS A 119 -7.34 -6.22 -28.37
CA LYS A 119 -6.82 -7.45 -29.01
C LYS A 119 -7.36 -7.67 -30.41
N ASN A 120 -8.53 -7.12 -30.74
CA ASN A 120 -9.14 -7.26 -32.06
C ASN A 120 -8.63 -6.23 -33.08
N GLU A 121 -8.06 -5.11 -32.63
CA GLU A 121 -7.46 -4.09 -33.52
C GLU A 121 -6.02 -4.41 -33.96
N SER A 122 -5.40 -5.45 -33.40
CA SER A 122 -4.03 -5.87 -33.73
C SER A 122 -3.96 -7.02 -34.75
N LYS A 123 -5.04 -7.29 -35.49
CA LYS A 123 -5.10 -8.27 -36.60
C LYS A 123 -5.56 -7.59 -37.87
#